data_AF-A0A956NN83-F1
#
_entry.id   AF-A0A956NN83-F1
#
_cell.length_a   1.000
_cell.length_b   1.000
_cell.length_c   1.000
_cell.angle_alpha   90.00
_cell.angle_beta   90.00
_cell.angle_gamma   90.00
#
_symmetry.space_group_name_H-M   'P 1'
#
loop_
_entity.id
_entity.type
_entity.pdbx_description
1 polymer ?
#
loop_
_entity_poly.entity_id
_entity_poly.type
_entity_poly.pdbx_seq_one_letter_code
_entity_poly.pdbx_strand_id
1 'polypeptide(L)'
;AVEYFRKLGGNVGELSAVEYFRKLGGNVGVAGLVINKDDGTGEAQAFAEAVGIPVLAAIPANEDIRRKSANYEIVGRPESQWGPLFEALGEAVATAPPLQPSTLGQDQLLGLFSSETTGRDIVLQPATMADMRGRHVAVAESLEVVYDTV
;
A
#
# COMPACT_ATOMS: atom_id res chain seq x y z
N ALA A 1 -0.81 19.88 -5.07
CA ALA A 1 -1.88 18.92 -4.71
C ALA A 1 -1.53 18.14 -3.45
N VAL A 2 -0.37 17.45 -3.41
CA VAL A 2 0.08 16.62 -2.28
C VAL A 2 0.16 17.34 -0.92
N GLU A 3 0.47 18.64 -0.89
CA GLU A 3 0.60 19.40 0.36
C GLU A 3 -0.72 19.71 1.08
N TYR A 4 -1.87 19.68 0.38
CA TYR A 4 -3.17 20.05 0.98
C TYR A 4 -3.86 18.87 1.68
N PHE A 5 -3.56 17.63 1.27
CA PHE A 5 -4.15 16.42 1.85
C PHE A 5 -3.70 16.15 3.29
N ARG A 6 -2.57 16.72 3.73
CA ARG A 6 -2.07 16.57 5.11
C ARG A 6 -2.91 17.30 6.16
N LYS A 7 -3.73 18.29 5.76
CA LYS A 7 -4.49 19.14 6.70
C LYS A 7 -5.86 18.60 7.14
N LEU A 8 -6.35 17.49 6.58
CA LEU A 8 -7.74 17.03 6.77
C LEU A 8 -7.91 15.75 7.63
N GLY A 9 -6.86 15.23 8.27
CA GLY A 9 -7.02 14.28 9.38
C GLY A 9 -7.74 12.95 9.08
N GLY A 10 -7.78 12.48 7.82
CA GLY A 10 -8.42 11.21 7.48
C GLY A 10 -7.80 10.53 6.26
N ASN A 11 -7.49 9.24 6.40
CA ASN A 11 -7.12 8.23 5.40
C ASN A 11 -6.44 8.74 4.11
N VAL A 12 -5.11 8.65 4.11
CA VAL A 12 -4.26 9.04 2.98
C VAL A 12 -4.35 7.98 1.89
N GLY A 13 -5.01 8.29 0.77
CA GLY A 13 -5.04 7.44 -0.44
C GLY A 13 -5.75 8.14 -1.61
N GLU A 14 -5.45 7.78 -2.85
CA GLU A 14 -6.02 8.40 -4.08
C GLU A 14 -7.55 8.37 -4.13
N LEU A 15 -8.16 7.40 -3.44
CA LEU A 15 -9.61 7.26 -3.26
C LEU A 15 -10.21 8.44 -2.46
N SER A 16 -9.46 9.06 -1.54
CA SER A 16 -9.90 10.26 -0.83
C SER A 16 -9.86 11.53 -1.69
N ALA A 17 -9.08 11.53 -2.77
CA ALA A 17 -9.10 12.61 -3.76
C ALA A 17 -10.42 12.60 -4.56
N VAL A 18 -10.95 11.42 -4.89
CA VAL A 18 -12.25 11.28 -5.58
C VAL A 18 -13.38 11.81 -4.70
N GLU A 19 -13.39 11.43 -3.42
CA GLU A 19 -14.34 11.97 -2.44
C GLU A 19 -14.23 13.50 -2.31
N TYR A 20 -13.01 14.04 -2.32
CA TYR A 20 -12.76 15.47 -2.26
C TYR A 20 -13.35 16.22 -3.47
N PHE A 21 -13.04 15.79 -4.70
CA PHE A 21 -13.52 16.46 -5.91
C PHE A 21 -15.05 16.38 -6.07
N ARG A 22 -15.69 15.32 -5.59
CA ARG A 22 -17.15 15.23 -5.55
C ARG A 22 -17.78 16.18 -4.53
N LYS A 23 -17.19 16.35 -3.34
CA LYS A 23 -17.66 17.33 -2.34
C LYS A 23 -17.62 18.76 -2.87
N LEU A 24 -16.76 19.04 -3.85
CA LEU A 24 -16.69 20.32 -4.57
C LEU A 24 -17.67 20.43 -5.75
N GLY A 25 -18.58 19.46 -5.94
CA GLY A 25 -19.59 19.47 -7.01
C GLY A 25 -19.12 18.84 -8.33
N GLY A 26 -17.98 18.14 -8.35
CA GLY A 26 -17.47 17.46 -9.54
C GLY A 26 -18.05 16.06 -9.76
N ASN A 27 -18.17 15.64 -11.02
CA ASN A 27 -18.54 14.27 -11.41
C ASN A 27 -17.28 13.41 -11.61
N VAL A 28 -16.50 13.22 -10.55
CA VAL A 28 -15.27 12.41 -10.57
C VAL A 28 -15.56 11.03 -9.99
N GLY A 29 -14.92 10.00 -10.56
CA GLY A 29 -14.95 8.62 -10.09
C GLY A 29 -13.65 7.89 -10.45
N VAL A 30 -13.49 6.68 -9.93
CA VAL A 30 -12.33 5.81 -10.22
C VAL A 30 -12.69 4.87 -11.37
N ALA A 31 -11.88 4.85 -12.42
CA ALA A 31 -12.09 3.94 -13.56
C ALA A 31 -11.65 2.50 -13.23
N GLY A 32 -10.55 2.34 -12.50
CA GLY A 32 -9.95 1.05 -12.17
C GLY A 32 -8.51 1.20 -11.70
N LEU A 33 -7.81 0.07 -11.56
CA LEU A 33 -6.41 -0.01 -11.16
C LEU A 33 -5.52 -0.45 -12.33
N VAL A 34 -4.39 0.23 -12.53
CA VAL A 34 -3.30 -0.28 -13.37
C VAL A 34 -2.20 -0.77 -12.44
N ILE A 35 -1.92 -2.08 -12.49
CA ILE A 35 -0.83 -2.67 -11.72
C ILE A 35 0.44 -2.47 -12.53
N ASN A 36 1.33 -1.62 -12.04
CA ASN A 36 2.59 -1.32 -12.70
C ASN A 36 3.74 -2.05 -12.01
N LYS A 37 4.61 -2.70 -12.79
CA LYS A 37 5.66 -3.59 -12.28
C LYS A 37 5.06 -4.75 -11.47
N ASP A 38 4.05 -5.41 -12.05
CA ASP A 38 3.45 -6.60 -11.47
C ASP A 38 4.51 -7.69 -11.33
N ASP A 39 4.80 -8.06 -10.09
CA ASP A 39 5.74 -9.12 -9.70
C ASP A 39 5.03 -10.45 -9.43
N GLY A 40 3.70 -10.50 -9.59
CA GLY A 40 2.90 -11.71 -9.43
C GLY A 40 2.57 -12.04 -7.98
N THR A 41 2.87 -11.17 -7.02
CA THR A 41 2.53 -11.38 -5.59
C THR A 41 1.03 -11.42 -5.31
N GLY A 42 0.22 -10.78 -6.15
CA GLY A 42 -1.24 -10.74 -5.99
C GLY A 42 -1.75 -9.63 -5.07
N GLU A 43 -0.86 -8.86 -4.44
CA GLU A 43 -1.23 -7.84 -3.44
C GLU A 43 -2.09 -6.72 -4.04
N ALA A 44 -1.74 -6.26 -5.23
CA ALA A 44 -2.47 -5.20 -5.92
C ALA A 44 -3.85 -5.68 -6.42
N GLN A 45 -3.96 -6.95 -6.81
CA GLN A 45 -5.22 -7.59 -7.18
C GLN A 45 -6.13 -7.71 -5.96
N ALA A 46 -5.60 -8.13 -4.81
CA ALA A 46 -6.33 -8.20 -3.55
C ALA A 46 -6.81 -6.81 -3.10
N PHE A 47 -6.01 -5.77 -3.29
CA PHE A 47 -6.44 -4.40 -3.06
C PHE A 47 -7.61 -3.99 -3.96
N ALA A 48 -7.49 -4.23 -5.28
CA ALA A 48 -8.54 -3.90 -6.24
C ALA A 48 -9.88 -4.58 -5.91
N GLU A 49 -9.82 -5.85 -5.52
CA GLU A 49 -10.99 -6.61 -5.06
C GLU A 49 -11.57 -6.02 -3.77
N ALA A 50 -10.73 -5.72 -2.77
CA ALA A 50 -11.16 -5.19 -1.49
C ALA A 50 -11.88 -3.82 -1.59
N VAL A 51 -11.47 -2.97 -2.53
CA VAL A 51 -12.12 -1.66 -2.76
C VAL A 51 -13.17 -1.68 -3.86
N GLY A 52 -13.35 -2.81 -4.56
CA GLY A 52 -14.37 -2.99 -5.58
C GLY A 52 -14.10 -2.25 -6.89
N ILE A 53 -12.85 -2.20 -7.34
CA ILE A 53 -12.47 -1.61 -8.64
C ILE A 53 -11.88 -2.67 -9.58
N PRO A 54 -12.10 -2.57 -10.91
CA PRO A 54 -11.50 -3.49 -11.86
C PRO A 54 -10.01 -3.21 -12.03
N VAL A 55 -9.22 -4.25 -12.27
CA VAL A 55 -7.86 -4.11 -12.80
C VAL A 55 -7.95 -3.90 -14.31
N LEU A 56 -7.50 -2.75 -14.79
CA LEU A 56 -7.55 -2.39 -16.23
C LEU A 56 -6.37 -2.97 -17.00
N ALA A 57 -5.20 -3.08 -16.36
CA ALA A 57 -4.03 -3.76 -16.91
C ALA A 57 -3.06 -4.14 -15.79
N ALA A 58 -2.29 -5.19 -16.04
CA ALA A 58 -1.14 -5.58 -15.25
C ALA A 58 0.12 -5.54 -16.14
N ILE A 59 0.97 -4.54 -15.90
CA ILE A 59 2.21 -4.32 -16.64
C ILE A 59 3.32 -5.08 -15.89
N PRO A 60 3.94 -6.09 -16.50
CA PRO A 60 4.84 -6.99 -15.79
C PRO A 60 6.14 -6.30 -15.34
N ALA A 61 6.74 -6.83 -14.28
CA ALA A 61 8.13 -6.54 -13.91
C ALA A 61 9.09 -7.10 -14.97
N ASN A 62 9.29 -6.37 -16.07
CA ASN A 62 10.08 -6.81 -17.23
C ASN A 62 11.27 -5.89 -17.52
N GLU A 63 12.43 -6.48 -17.85
CA GLU A 63 13.66 -5.73 -18.13
C GLU A 63 13.62 -4.89 -19.41
N ASP A 64 12.89 -5.31 -20.44
CA ASP A 64 12.73 -4.51 -21.66
C ASP A 64 11.93 -3.24 -21.37
N ILE A 65 10.82 -3.36 -20.63
CA ILE A 65 10.02 -2.21 -20.17
C ILE A 65 10.89 -1.28 -19.33
N ARG A 66 11.60 -1.83 -18.34
CA ARG A 66 12.50 -1.06 -17.46
C ARG A 66 13.57 -0.31 -18.25
N ARG A 67 14.23 -0.96 -19.21
CA ARG A 67 15.27 -0.33 -20.05
C ARG A 67 14.69 0.80 -20.89
N LYS A 68 13.54 0.56 -21.52
CA LYS A 68 12.84 1.58 -22.33
C LYS A 68 12.43 2.78 -21.51
N SER A 69 11.86 2.58 -20.31
CA SER A 69 11.52 3.67 -19.40
C SER A 69 12.75 4.46 -18.94
N ALA A 70 13.87 3.78 -18.66
CA ALA A 70 15.13 4.45 -18.30
C ALA A 70 15.74 5.26 -19.46
N ASN A 71 15.50 4.83 -20.70
CA ASN A 71 15.95 5.51 -21.91
C ASN A 71 14.96 6.58 -22.42
N TYR A 72 13.84 6.83 -21.71
CA TYR A 72 12.75 7.71 -22.18
C TYR A 72 12.13 7.27 -23.51
N GLU A 73 12.12 5.97 -23.80
CA GLU A 73 11.45 5.40 -24.95
C GLU A 73 9.98 5.10 -24.66
N ILE A 74 9.13 5.29 -25.67
CA ILE A 74 7.72 4.87 -25.61
C ILE A 74 7.64 3.33 -25.68
N VAL A 75 7.10 2.72 -24.63
CA VAL A 75 6.96 1.25 -24.51
C VAL A 75 5.80 0.72 -25.38
N GLY A 76 4.64 1.38 -25.31
CA GLY A 76 3.38 0.95 -25.92
C GLY A 76 3.18 1.35 -27.37
N ARG A 77 4.22 1.34 -28.21
CA ARG A 77 4.04 1.54 -29.66
C ARG A 77 3.29 0.34 -30.27
N PRO A 78 2.40 0.50 -31.27
CA PRO A 78 1.67 -0.62 -31.86
C PRO A 78 2.56 -1.75 -32.39
N GLU A 79 3.73 -1.41 -32.93
CA GLU A 79 4.73 -2.34 -33.46
C GLU A 79 5.64 -2.99 -32.40
N SER A 80 5.55 -2.53 -31.14
CA SER A 80 6.31 -3.09 -30.02
C SER A 80 5.67 -4.39 -29.54
N GLN A 81 6.47 -5.27 -28.93
CA GLN A 81 5.97 -6.46 -28.24
C GLN A 81 4.92 -6.14 -27.15
N TRP A 82 4.97 -4.91 -26.61
CA TRP A 82 4.03 -4.41 -25.60
C TRP A 82 2.80 -3.72 -26.19
N GLY A 83 2.75 -3.53 -27.52
CA GLY A 83 1.64 -2.87 -28.22
C GLY A 83 0.27 -3.43 -27.83
N PRO A 84 0.05 -4.76 -27.91
CA PRO A 84 -1.24 -5.36 -27.53
C PRO A 84 -1.66 -5.10 -26.08
N LEU A 85 -0.70 -5.03 -25.14
CA LEU A 85 -0.99 -4.74 -23.73
C LEU A 85 -1.55 -3.31 -23.56
N PHE A 86 -0.90 -2.34 -24.19
CA PHE A 86 -1.29 -0.93 -24.09
C PHE A 86 -2.52 -0.60 -24.96
N GLU A 87 -2.74 -1.34 -26.05
CA GLU A 87 -3.98 -1.28 -26.84
C GLU A 87 -5.18 -1.73 -25.99
N ALA A 88 -5.08 -2.90 -25.35
CA ALA A 88 -6.11 -3.40 -24.44
C ALA A 88 -6.35 -2.45 -23.26
N LEU A 89 -5.29 -1.88 -22.67
CA LEU A 89 -5.42 -0.84 -21.64
C LEU A 89 -6.18 0.39 -22.16
N GLY A 90 -5.89 0.84 -23.39
CA GLY A 90 -6.58 1.96 -24.02
C GLY A 90 -8.08 1.72 -24.16
N GLU A 91 -8.47 0.53 -24.62
CA GLU A 91 -9.88 0.13 -24.71
C GLU A 91 -10.55 0.03 -23.33
N ALA A 92 -9.87 -0.57 -22.36
CA ALA A 92 -10.37 -0.68 -20.99
C ALA A 92 -10.60 0.71 -20.37
N VAL A 93 -9.67 1.65 -20.54
CA VAL A 93 -9.81 3.03 -20.04
C VAL A 93 -10.95 3.77 -20.76
N ALA A 94 -11.10 3.59 -22.08
CA ALA A 94 -12.14 4.26 -22.85
C ALA A 94 -13.57 3.82 -22.46
N THR A 95 -13.72 2.60 -21.98
CA THR A 95 -15.03 2.00 -21.66
C THR A 95 -15.32 1.93 -20.15
N ALA A 96 -14.32 2.16 -19.29
CA ALA A 96 -14.48 2.07 -17.85
C ALA A 96 -15.46 3.13 -17.29
N PRO A 97 -16.50 2.72 -16.54
CA PRO A 97 -17.39 3.66 -15.90
C PRO A 97 -16.71 4.34 -14.70
N PRO A 98 -17.13 5.56 -14.32
CA PRO A 98 -16.66 6.19 -13.08
C PRO A 98 -17.27 5.48 -11.87
N LEU A 99 -16.43 4.82 -11.06
CA LEU A 99 -16.83 4.12 -9.84
C LEU A 99 -16.65 4.97 -8.58
N GLN A 100 -17.32 4.57 -7.50
CA GLN A 100 -17.19 5.14 -6.16
C GLN A 100 -16.78 4.06 -5.16
N PRO A 101 -15.53 3.57 -5.25
CA PRO A 101 -14.98 2.64 -4.27
C PRO A 101 -14.91 3.27 -2.87
N SER A 102 -15.06 2.43 -1.85
CA SER A 102 -14.87 2.84 -0.46
C SER A 102 -13.39 2.76 -0.08
N THR A 103 -12.92 3.74 0.68
CA THR A 103 -11.54 3.72 1.21
C THR A 103 -11.38 2.61 2.25
N LEU A 104 -10.21 1.96 2.26
CA LEU A 104 -9.82 1.07 3.35
C LEU A 104 -9.27 1.88 4.52
N GLY A 105 -9.63 1.50 5.73
CA GLY A 105 -8.92 1.92 6.94
C GLY A 105 -7.52 1.30 7.02
N GLN A 106 -6.66 1.84 7.88
CA GLN A 106 -5.28 1.36 8.03
C GLN A 106 -5.20 -0.14 8.34
N ASP A 107 -6.00 -0.65 9.29
CA ASP A 107 -5.98 -2.07 9.66
C ASP A 107 -6.52 -2.97 8.54
N GLN A 108 -7.47 -2.48 7.75
CA GLN A 108 -8.01 -3.21 6.60
C GLN A 108 -6.95 -3.30 5.50
N LEU A 109 -6.25 -2.20 5.24
CA LEU A 109 -5.15 -2.15 4.27
C LEU A 109 -3.99 -3.07 4.70
N LEU A 110 -3.56 -2.99 5.97
CA LEU A 110 -2.54 -3.88 6.52
C LEU A 110 -2.99 -5.34 6.48
N GLY A 111 -4.29 -5.61 6.63
CA GLY A 111 -4.86 -6.94 6.53
C GLY A 111 -4.75 -7.58 5.15
N LEU A 112 -4.46 -6.82 4.09
CA LEU A 112 -4.26 -7.35 2.74
C LEU A 112 -2.86 -7.95 2.52
N PHE A 113 -1.90 -7.60 3.38
CA PHE A 113 -0.53 -8.07 3.27
C PHE A 113 -0.30 -9.33 4.12
N SER A 114 0.68 -10.14 3.72
CA SER A 114 1.07 -11.32 4.51
C SER A 114 1.52 -10.92 5.93
N SER A 115 1.32 -11.81 6.90
CA SER A 115 1.76 -11.54 8.28
C SER A 115 3.29 -11.47 8.41
N GLU A 116 4.01 -12.12 7.50
CA GLU A 116 5.48 -12.01 7.35
C GLU A 116 5.88 -10.60 6.93
N THR A 117 5.19 -10.01 5.94
CA THR A 117 5.46 -8.65 5.44
C THR A 117 5.09 -7.57 6.47
N THR A 118 4.01 -7.78 7.23
CA THR A 118 3.50 -6.78 8.19
C THR A 118 4.03 -6.94 9.60
N GLY A 119 4.75 -8.03 9.88
CA GLY A 119 5.21 -8.35 11.23
C GLY A 119 4.08 -8.60 12.23
N ARG A 120 2.87 -8.93 11.75
CA ARG A 120 1.66 -9.10 12.58
C ARG A 120 1.84 -10.17 13.66
N ASP A 121 2.61 -11.22 13.34
CA ASP A 121 2.88 -12.35 14.23
C ASP A 121 4.19 -12.18 15.01
N ILE A 122 4.86 -11.03 14.90
CA ILE A 122 6.08 -10.77 15.67
C ILE A 122 5.70 -10.52 17.13
N VAL A 123 6.05 -11.47 18.00
CA VAL A 123 5.98 -11.29 19.45
C VAL A 123 7.15 -10.41 19.88
N LEU A 124 6.86 -9.14 20.18
CA LEU A 124 7.85 -8.21 20.72
C LEU A 124 8.33 -8.72 22.08
N GLN A 125 9.62 -9.02 22.19
CA GLN A 125 10.24 -9.31 23.48
C GLN A 125 10.67 -8.00 24.14
N PRO A 126 10.27 -7.75 25.40
CA PRO A 126 10.77 -6.60 26.14
C PRO A 126 12.29 -6.61 26.19
N ALA A 127 12.92 -5.46 25.91
CA ALA A 127 14.36 -5.31 26.05
C ALA A 127 14.76 -5.56 27.52
N THR A 128 15.81 -6.36 27.72
CA THR A 128 16.36 -6.59 29.05
C THR A 128 17.13 -5.36 29.55
N MET A 129 17.39 -5.29 30.85
CA MET A 129 18.26 -4.24 31.42
C MET A 129 19.67 -4.28 30.85
N ALA A 130 20.14 -5.44 30.40
CA ALA A 130 21.42 -5.59 29.72
C ALA A 130 21.37 -4.97 28.31
N ASP A 131 20.30 -5.22 27.55
CA ASP A 131 20.10 -4.67 26.21
C ASP A 131 20.05 -3.14 26.22
N MET A 132 19.38 -2.54 27.21
CA MET A 132 19.27 -1.08 27.33
C MET A 132 20.56 -0.39 27.81
N ARG A 133 21.42 -1.07 28.57
CA ARG A 133 22.53 -0.44 29.30
C ARG A 133 23.92 -0.84 28.82
N GLY A 134 24.03 -1.83 27.92
CA GLY A 134 25.28 -2.27 27.30
C GLY A 134 26.31 -2.89 28.26
N ARG A 135 25.94 -3.11 29.53
CA ARG A 135 26.75 -3.80 30.56
C ARG A 135 25.85 -4.70 31.39
N HIS A 136 26.43 -5.82 31.84
CA HIS A 136 25.76 -6.75 32.75
C HIS A 136 25.39 -6.01 34.05
N VAL A 137 24.09 -5.85 34.31
CA VAL A 137 23.58 -5.25 35.55
C VAL A 137 23.56 -6.33 36.61
N ALA A 138 24.38 -6.19 37.66
CA ALA A 138 24.25 -7.04 38.84
C ALA A 138 22.88 -6.77 39.48
N VAL A 139 22.11 -7.83 39.74
CA VAL A 139 20.84 -7.72 40.47
C VAL A 139 21.18 -7.24 41.87
N ALA A 140 20.72 -6.03 42.21
CA ALA A 140 20.89 -5.51 43.56
C ALA A 140 20.00 -6.32 44.51
N GLU A 141 20.58 -6.82 45.60
CA GLU A 141 19.79 -7.47 46.66
C GLU A 141 18.78 -6.47 47.22
N SER A 142 17.52 -6.91 47.28
CA SER A 142 16.44 -6.13 47.86
C SER A 142 16.70 -5.91 49.35
N LEU A 143 16.63 -4.66 49.79
CA LEU A 143 16.58 -4.29 51.21
C LEU A 143 15.14 -4.11 51.69
N GLU A 144 14.18 -4.80 51.07
CA GLU A 144 12.78 -4.73 51.45
C GLU A 144 12.60 -5.23 52.88
N VAL A 145 12.03 -4.37 53.72
CA VAL A 145 11.74 -4.69 55.12
C VAL A 145 10.43 -5.46 55.15
N VAL A 146 10.52 -6.78 55.33
CA VAL A 146 9.36 -7.63 55.60
C VAL A 146 9.04 -7.54 57.09
N TYR A 147 7.86 -7.03 57.42
CA TYR A 147 7.36 -7.00 58.79
C TYR A 147 6.74 -8.35 59.14
N ASP A 148 7.10 -8.93 60.30
CA ASP A 148 6.43 -10.09 60.84
C ASP A 148 4.98 -9.74 61.21
N THR A 149 4.03 -10.54 60.74
CA THR A 149 2.64 -10.51 61.21
C THR A 149 2.58 -11.17 62.58
N VAL A 150 2.40 -10.35 63.63
CA VAL A 150 2.11 -10.79 65.01
C VAL A 150 0.63 -11.09 65.17
#